data_AF-A0A0N5AMV0-F1
#
_entry.id   AF-A0A0N5AMV0-F1
#
_cell.length_a   1.000
_cell.length_b   1.000
_cell.length_c   1.000
_cell.angle_alpha   90.00
_cell.angle_beta   90.00
_cell.angle_gamma   90.00
#
_symmetry.space_group_name_H-M   'P 1'
#
loop_
_entity.id
_entity.type
_entity.pdbx_description
1 polymer ?
#
loop_
_entity_poly.entity_id
_entity_poly.type
_entity_poly.pdbx_seq_one_letter_code
_entity_poly.pdbx_strand_id
1 'polypeptide(L)'
;MNRVWDLMEVLDTYDQGLSNRYFLSTGVFCLALLTMGTQRHHDLIQKCIDNKVIIKQTMKVFQIIGCFCLTELGHGSNIRDIETECHFENGHFVLNTPNISAIKCWAGNLSYSATHSIVYAQLYINGECKGLHAFSIQIRDVHTLKPLPGITIGDIGEKAGEWNGIENGWMKFDNYKIPLETLLNRTSDVTANGKFIQTNMVTALAMQFSAVIAIRYSAVRTHFTKDKRKCFITV
;
A
#
# COMPACT_ATOMS: atom_id res chain seq x y z
N MET A 1 -5.07 11.94 -24.99
CA MET A 1 -3.66 11.61 -24.69
C MET A 1 -3.43 11.81 -23.20
N ASN A 2 -3.07 10.74 -22.50
CA ASN A 2 -2.85 10.76 -21.04
C ASN A 2 -1.47 11.36 -20.74
N ARG A 3 -1.41 12.69 -20.57
CA ARG A 3 -0.16 13.44 -20.28
C ARG A 3 0.59 12.99 -19.02
N VAL A 4 -0.04 12.18 -18.17
CA VAL A 4 0.57 11.61 -16.96
C VAL A 4 1.61 10.55 -17.32
N TRP A 5 1.36 9.72 -18.34
CA TRP A 5 2.33 8.70 -18.76
C TRP A 5 3.56 9.34 -19.41
N ASP A 6 3.35 10.33 -20.28
CA ASP A 6 4.44 11.12 -20.87
C ASP A 6 5.30 11.80 -19.79
N LEU A 7 4.66 12.34 -18.74
CA LEU A 7 5.37 12.93 -17.60
C LEU A 7 6.20 11.90 -16.83
N MET A 8 5.68 10.69 -16.62
CA MET A 8 6.41 9.61 -15.94
C MET A 8 7.62 9.17 -16.76
N GLU A 9 7.45 8.94 -18.07
CA GLU A 9 8.56 8.54 -18.95
C GLU A 9 9.66 9.60 -18.94
N VAL A 10 9.30 10.88 -19.04
CA VAL A 10 10.28 11.97 -18.98
C VAL A 10 10.95 12.00 -17.61
N LEU A 11 10.21 11.94 -16.50
CA LEU A 11 10.80 11.97 -15.16
C LEU A 11 11.74 10.79 -14.92
N ASP A 12 11.40 9.60 -15.42
CA ASP A 12 12.21 8.39 -15.28
C ASP A 12 13.61 8.54 -15.89
N THR A 13 13.72 9.30 -17.01
CA THR A 13 15.04 9.57 -17.63
C THR A 13 15.96 10.44 -16.77
N TYR A 14 15.43 11.20 -15.80
CA TYR A 14 16.21 12.10 -14.94
C TYR A 14 16.32 11.59 -13.50
N ASP A 15 15.22 11.10 -12.93
CA ASP A 15 15.11 10.64 -11.55
C ASP A 15 14.06 9.53 -11.45
N GLN A 16 14.53 8.29 -11.60
CA GLN A 16 13.70 7.09 -11.42
C GLN A 16 13.10 7.00 -10.01
N GLY A 17 13.77 7.52 -8.98
CA GLY A 17 13.26 7.50 -7.61
C GLY A 17 12.00 8.35 -7.48
N LEU A 18 12.06 9.60 -7.96
CA LEU A 18 10.92 10.51 -7.98
C LEU A 18 9.77 9.99 -8.86
N SER A 19 10.10 9.47 -10.05
CA SER A 19 9.13 8.85 -10.96
C SER A 19 8.37 7.72 -10.25
N ASN A 20 9.09 6.79 -9.63
CA ASN A 20 8.50 5.66 -8.91
C ASN A 20 7.67 6.10 -7.69
N ARG A 21 8.14 7.07 -6.91
CA ARG A 21 7.37 7.59 -5.75
C ARG A 21 6.03 8.18 -6.19
N TYR A 22 6.03 8.94 -7.29
CA TYR A 22 4.81 9.49 -7.87
C TYR A 22 3.89 8.38 -8.39
N PHE A 23 4.45 7.41 -9.11
CA PHE A 23 3.70 6.28 -9.66
C PHE A 23 3.08 5.39 -8.57
N LEU A 24 3.77 5.14 -7.46
CA LEU A 24 3.23 4.36 -6.35
C LEU A 24 1.98 4.99 -5.75
N SER A 25 1.96 6.32 -5.61
CA SER A 25 0.79 7.02 -5.09
C SER A 25 -0.33 7.12 -6.14
N THR A 26 -0.02 7.51 -7.38
CA THR A 26 -1.04 7.82 -8.40
C THR A 26 -1.45 6.62 -9.25
N GLY A 27 -0.51 5.75 -9.59
CA GLY A 27 -0.71 4.58 -10.45
C GLY A 27 -1.03 3.30 -9.68
N VAL A 28 -0.48 3.09 -8.48
CA VAL A 28 -0.76 1.88 -7.68
C VAL A 28 -1.88 2.14 -6.67
N PHE A 29 -1.71 3.09 -5.76
CA PHE A 29 -2.69 3.36 -4.71
C PHE A 29 -4.03 3.88 -5.26
N CYS A 30 -4.04 4.92 -6.11
CA CYS A 30 -5.33 5.40 -6.66
C CYS A 30 -6.00 4.33 -7.54
N LEU A 31 -5.24 3.55 -8.31
CA LEU A 31 -5.80 2.47 -9.12
C LEU A 31 -6.40 1.37 -8.24
N ALA A 32 -5.78 1.02 -7.11
CA ALA A 32 -6.32 0.07 -6.15
C ALA A 32 -7.68 0.53 -5.61
N LEU A 33 -7.82 1.80 -5.23
CA LEU A 33 -9.11 2.39 -4.84
C LEU A 33 -10.14 2.32 -5.98
N LEU A 34 -9.73 2.69 -7.20
CA LEU A 34 -10.58 2.67 -8.39
C LEU A 34 -10.97 1.27 -8.86
N THR A 35 -10.19 0.23 -8.54
CA THR A 35 -10.40 -1.15 -9.00
C THR A 35 -10.94 -2.11 -7.94
N MET A 36 -10.85 -1.76 -6.66
CA MET A 36 -11.39 -2.56 -5.55
C MET A 36 -12.39 -1.82 -4.65
N GLY A 37 -12.43 -0.48 -4.68
CA GLY A 37 -13.42 0.30 -3.94
C GLY A 37 -14.83 0.28 -4.58
N THR A 38 -15.76 1.03 -4.02
CA THR A 38 -17.11 1.25 -4.57
C THR A 38 -17.49 2.71 -4.35
N GLN A 39 -18.77 3.08 -4.48
CA GLN A 39 -19.25 4.45 -4.19
C GLN A 39 -18.86 4.92 -2.78
N ARG A 40 -18.75 4.00 -1.81
CA ARG A 40 -18.25 4.26 -0.45
C ARG A 40 -16.88 4.94 -0.41
N HIS A 41 -16.06 4.70 -1.43
CA HIS A 41 -14.68 5.20 -1.52
C HIS A 41 -14.56 6.41 -2.43
N HIS A 42 -15.68 6.92 -2.97
CA HIS A 42 -15.69 7.97 -3.98
C HIS A 42 -14.98 9.23 -3.50
N ASP A 43 -15.17 9.66 -2.25
CA ASP A 43 -14.50 10.84 -1.70
C ASP A 43 -12.98 10.67 -1.65
N LEU A 44 -12.50 9.48 -1.28
CA LEU A 44 -11.08 9.17 -1.22
C LEU A 44 -10.47 9.10 -2.63
N ILE A 45 -11.20 8.50 -3.57
CA ILE A 45 -10.86 8.44 -5.00
C ILE A 45 -10.78 9.85 -5.57
N GLN A 46 -11.77 10.69 -5.28
CA GLN A 46 -11.84 12.05 -5.78
C GLN A 46 -10.67 12.86 -5.23
N LYS A 47 -10.34 12.77 -3.94
CA LYS A 47 -9.13 13.37 -3.36
C LYS A 47 -7.84 12.84 -4.02
N CYS A 48 -7.79 11.56 -4.37
CA CYS A 48 -6.65 10.95 -5.08
C CYS A 48 -6.47 11.51 -6.49
N ILE A 49 -7.58 11.72 -7.22
CA ILE A 49 -7.60 12.25 -8.59
C ILE A 49 -7.40 13.77 -8.59
N ASP A 50 -8.04 14.48 -7.65
CA ASP A 50 -8.00 15.92 -7.47
C ASP A 50 -6.76 16.40 -6.73
N ASN A 51 -5.81 15.52 -6.42
CA ASN A 51 -4.43 15.85 -6.05
C ASN A 51 -3.68 16.66 -7.14
N LYS A 52 -4.39 17.39 -8.01
CA LYS A 52 -3.97 18.67 -8.57
C LYS A 52 -3.57 19.59 -7.42
N VAL A 53 -2.29 19.54 -7.08
CA VAL A 53 -1.50 20.53 -6.32
C VAL A 53 -2.35 21.73 -5.90
N ILE A 54 -2.88 21.72 -4.68
CA ILE A 54 -3.47 22.94 -4.11
C ILE A 54 -2.32 23.91 -3.88
N ILE A 55 -2.17 24.86 -4.80
CA ILE A 55 -1.30 26.02 -4.62
C ILE A 55 -2.01 26.95 -3.64
N LYS A 56 -1.87 26.69 -2.33
CA LYS A 56 -1.92 27.78 -1.35
C LYS A 56 -0.54 28.39 -1.32
N GLN A 57 -0.48 29.71 -1.42
CA GLN A 57 0.67 30.58 -1.77
C GLN A 57 1.99 30.38 -0.99
N THR A 58 2.12 29.37 -0.13
CA THR A 58 3.35 29.11 0.63
C THR A 58 3.71 27.65 0.89
N MET A 59 2.86 26.64 0.59
CA MET A 59 3.26 25.21 0.63
C MET A 59 2.38 24.31 -0.24
N LYS A 60 3.01 23.43 -1.03
CA LYS A 60 2.34 22.32 -1.73
C LYS A 60 2.08 21.19 -0.72
N VAL A 61 0.83 20.95 -0.35
CA VAL A 61 0.47 19.77 0.45
C VAL A 61 -0.42 18.88 -0.41
N PHE A 62 0.06 17.68 -0.73
CA PHE A 62 -0.80 16.63 -1.28
C PHE A 62 -1.83 16.26 -0.22
N GLN A 63 -3.12 16.21 -0.57
CA GLN A 63 -4.14 15.84 0.41
C GLN A 63 -4.02 14.37 0.80
N ILE A 64 -3.60 13.53 -0.14
CA ILE A 64 -3.39 12.10 0.07
C ILE A 64 -2.11 11.67 -0.65
N ILE A 65 -1.17 11.08 0.10
CA ILE A 65 -0.06 10.32 -0.48
C ILE A 65 -0.28 8.87 -0.08
N GLY A 66 -0.38 8.01 -1.10
CA GLY A 66 -0.70 6.60 -0.94
C GLY A 66 0.53 5.72 -0.92
N CYS A 67 0.46 4.64 -0.14
CA CYS A 67 1.36 3.50 -0.23
C CYS A 67 0.55 2.19 -0.33
N PHE A 68 1.22 1.11 -0.73
CA PHE A 68 0.61 -0.20 -0.92
C PHE A 68 1.33 -1.25 -0.07
N CYS A 69 0.63 -1.80 0.91
CA CYS A 69 1.15 -2.68 1.95
C CYS A 69 0.55 -4.07 1.81
N LEU A 70 1.17 -4.88 0.95
CA LEU A 70 0.87 -6.30 0.80
C LEU A 70 1.96 -7.16 1.45
N THR A 71 3.22 -6.96 1.05
CA THR A 71 4.39 -7.73 1.51
C THR A 71 4.57 -7.70 3.01
N GLU A 72 4.95 -8.86 3.55
CA GLU A 72 5.39 -9.04 4.93
C GLU A 72 6.82 -9.57 4.97
N LEU A 73 7.49 -9.47 6.12
CA LEU A 73 8.84 -10.00 6.30
C LEU A 73 8.91 -11.50 6.02
N GLY A 74 7.90 -12.27 6.43
CA GLY A 74 7.80 -13.71 6.16
C GLY A 74 7.21 -14.05 4.80
N HIS A 75 6.36 -13.17 4.25
CA HIS A 75 5.51 -13.51 3.11
C HIS A 75 5.63 -12.50 1.97
N GLY A 76 6.34 -12.96 0.94
CA GLY A 76 6.48 -12.29 -0.34
C GLY A 76 5.54 -12.88 -1.39
N SER A 77 6.03 -13.85 -2.13
CA SER A 77 5.37 -14.44 -3.30
C SER A 77 4.12 -15.24 -2.90
N ASN A 78 4.13 -15.86 -1.72
CA ASN A 78 3.02 -16.61 -1.19
C ASN A 78 2.06 -15.71 -0.40
N ILE A 79 1.19 -15.01 -1.13
CA ILE A 79 0.23 -14.06 -0.55
C ILE A 79 -0.91 -14.74 0.21
N ARG A 80 -1.13 -16.04 0.03
CA ARG A 80 -2.18 -16.79 0.73
C ARG A 80 -1.90 -16.89 2.22
N ASP A 81 -0.62 -16.88 2.57
CA ASP A 81 -0.13 -17.09 3.94
C ASP A 81 0.27 -15.77 4.60
N ILE A 82 -0.18 -14.63 4.06
CA ILE A 82 -0.09 -13.33 4.76
C ILE A 82 -0.67 -13.48 6.17
N GLU A 83 0.06 -12.98 7.16
CA GLU A 83 -0.19 -13.20 8.58
C GLU A 83 -0.83 -11.99 9.28
N THR A 84 -0.79 -10.78 8.69
CA THR A 84 -1.52 -9.62 9.25
C THR A 84 -3.00 -9.96 9.35
N GLU A 85 -3.58 -9.78 10.53
CA GLU A 85 -4.96 -10.13 10.82
C GLU A 85 -5.84 -8.89 10.88
N CYS A 86 -7.10 -9.04 10.47
CA CYS A 86 -8.14 -8.04 10.59
C CYS A 86 -9.38 -8.71 11.18
N HIS A 87 -9.69 -8.45 12.45
CA HIS A 87 -10.84 -9.05 13.14
C HIS A 87 -12.03 -8.12 13.13
N PHE A 88 -13.21 -8.63 12.76
CA PHE A 88 -14.46 -7.89 12.92
C PHE A 88 -14.94 -7.98 14.38
N GLU A 89 -15.10 -6.82 15.03
CA GLU A 89 -15.55 -6.68 16.40
C GLU A 89 -16.60 -5.57 16.52
N ASN A 90 -17.83 -5.91 16.92
CA ASN A 90 -18.89 -4.97 17.27
C ASN A 90 -19.12 -3.82 16.26
N GLY A 91 -19.06 -4.13 14.96
CA GLY A 91 -19.30 -3.15 13.90
C GLY A 91 -18.05 -2.36 13.49
N HIS A 92 -16.87 -2.75 13.93
CA HIS A 92 -15.58 -2.20 13.50
C HIS A 92 -14.61 -3.33 13.14
N PHE A 93 -13.51 -2.98 12.47
CA PHE A 93 -12.41 -3.88 12.19
C PHE A 93 -11.22 -3.55 13.10
N VAL A 94 -10.44 -4.56 13.48
CA VAL A 94 -9.24 -4.43 14.30
C VAL A 94 -8.07 -5.07 13.56
N LEU A 95 -7.14 -4.24 13.08
CA LEU A 95 -5.91 -4.68 12.45
C LEU A 95 -4.84 -5.01 13.49
N ASN A 96 -4.18 -6.14 13.32
CA ASN A 96 -3.12 -6.57 14.22
C ASN A 96 -1.96 -7.24 13.47
N THR A 97 -0.75 -6.98 13.94
CA THR A 97 0.46 -7.68 13.49
C THR A 97 0.85 -8.72 14.56
N PRO A 98 0.51 -10.01 14.38
CA PRO A 98 0.62 -11.01 15.46
C PRO A 98 2.06 -11.36 15.84
N ASN A 99 3.01 -11.23 14.91
CA ASN A 99 4.40 -11.62 15.09
C ASN A 99 5.32 -10.76 14.21
N ILE A 100 6.64 -10.96 14.32
CA ILE A 100 7.63 -10.20 13.53
C ILE A 100 7.52 -10.53 12.04
N SER A 101 7.24 -11.78 11.65
CA SER A 101 7.14 -12.15 10.23
C SER A 101 5.98 -11.44 9.53
N ALA A 102 4.90 -11.13 10.26
CA ALA A 102 3.74 -10.39 9.78
C ALA A 102 3.96 -8.88 9.59
N ILE A 103 5.11 -8.32 9.98
CA ILE A 103 5.39 -6.89 9.79
C ILE A 103 5.36 -6.57 8.30
N LYS A 104 4.52 -5.60 7.91
CA LYS A 104 4.49 -5.10 6.54
C LYS A 104 5.83 -4.50 6.18
N CYS A 105 6.36 -4.79 5.00
CA CYS A 105 7.66 -4.29 4.58
C CYS A 105 7.69 -3.97 3.07
N TRP A 106 8.77 -3.31 2.67
CA TRP A 106 9.06 -2.88 1.30
C TRP A 106 8.04 -1.94 0.64
N ALA A 107 7.08 -1.40 1.40
CA ALA A 107 6.11 -0.47 0.86
C ALA A 107 6.79 0.88 0.58
N GLY A 108 6.85 1.27 -0.69
CA GLY A 108 7.38 2.59 -1.07
C GLY A 108 6.46 3.72 -0.60
N ASN A 109 7.05 4.88 -0.34
CA ASN A 109 6.43 6.05 0.30
C ASN A 109 6.07 5.87 1.79
N LEU A 110 6.22 4.69 2.37
CA LEU A 110 5.74 4.41 3.72
C LEU A 110 6.58 5.09 4.82
N SER A 111 7.90 5.14 4.68
CA SER A 111 8.82 5.58 5.75
C SER A 111 8.51 7.00 6.25
N TYR A 112 8.15 7.92 5.35
CA TYR A 112 8.02 9.35 5.64
C TYR A 112 6.78 10.01 5.00
N SER A 113 6.45 9.73 3.74
CA SER A 113 5.45 10.57 3.01
C SER A 113 4.01 10.08 3.06
N ALA A 114 3.75 8.77 3.10
CA ALA A 114 2.42 8.23 2.90
C ALA A 114 1.49 8.55 4.08
N THR A 115 0.38 9.23 3.80
CA THR A 115 -0.68 9.50 4.77
C THR A 115 -1.72 8.39 4.82
N HIS A 116 -1.92 7.69 3.69
CA HIS A 116 -2.86 6.59 3.56
C HIS A 116 -2.18 5.35 2.99
N SER A 117 -2.74 4.19 3.29
CA SER A 117 -2.24 2.90 2.83
C SER A 117 -3.39 2.01 2.36
N ILE A 118 -3.15 1.23 1.31
CA ILE A 118 -3.90 0.00 1.07
C ILE A 118 -3.18 -1.13 1.81
N VAL A 119 -3.83 -1.70 2.81
CA VAL A 119 -3.28 -2.77 3.64
C VAL A 119 -4.00 -4.06 3.33
N TYR A 120 -3.25 -5.12 3.04
CA TYR A 120 -3.81 -6.46 2.92
C TYR A 120 -3.70 -7.21 4.24
N ALA A 121 -4.79 -7.83 4.66
CA ALA A 121 -4.86 -8.62 5.88
C ALA A 121 -5.85 -9.78 5.73
N GLN A 122 -5.67 -10.83 6.50
CA GLN A 122 -6.62 -11.93 6.62
C GLN A 122 -7.83 -11.44 7.43
N LEU A 123 -9.01 -11.46 6.80
CA LEU A 123 -10.24 -11.01 7.44
C LEU A 123 -10.84 -12.16 8.27
N TYR A 124 -11.04 -11.92 9.56
CA TYR A 124 -11.70 -12.84 10.48
C TYR A 124 -13.05 -12.29 10.92
N ILE A 125 -14.08 -13.13 10.86
CA ILE A 125 -15.43 -12.81 11.32
C ILE A 125 -15.92 -13.98 12.17
N ASN A 126 -16.26 -13.72 13.44
CA ASN A 126 -16.68 -14.74 14.41
C ASN A 126 -15.68 -15.91 14.51
N GLY A 127 -14.37 -15.62 14.44
CA GLY A 127 -13.29 -16.61 14.51
C GLY A 127 -13.02 -17.37 13.21
N GLU A 128 -13.80 -17.15 12.14
CA GLU A 128 -13.59 -17.79 10.84
C GLU A 128 -12.81 -16.87 9.89
N CYS A 129 -11.72 -17.38 9.31
CA CYS A 129 -10.97 -16.67 8.29
C CYS A 129 -11.72 -16.67 6.95
N LYS A 130 -12.04 -15.48 6.45
CA LYS A 130 -12.65 -15.24 5.13
C LYS A 130 -11.61 -14.98 4.04
N GLY A 131 -10.33 -15.09 4.38
CA GLY A 131 -9.21 -14.94 3.47
C GLY A 131 -8.74 -13.48 3.32
N LEU A 132 -7.89 -13.27 2.33
CA LEU A 132 -7.14 -12.04 2.15
C LEU A 132 -8.02 -10.91 1.59
N HIS A 133 -8.08 -9.79 2.32
CA HIS A 133 -8.84 -8.60 1.95
C HIS A 133 -7.99 -7.33 2.03
N ALA A 134 -8.39 -6.32 1.26
CA ALA A 134 -7.71 -5.03 1.19
C ALA A 134 -8.50 -3.93 1.91
N PHE A 135 -7.80 -3.14 2.70
CA PHE A 135 -8.36 -2.05 3.51
C PHE A 135 -7.66 -0.75 3.15
N SER A 136 -8.41 0.30 2.82
CA SER A 136 -7.88 1.65 2.69
C SER A 136 -7.97 2.38 4.01
N ILE A 137 -6.81 2.65 4.61
CA ILE A 137 -6.72 3.26 5.94
C ILE A 137 -5.84 4.50 5.90
N GLN A 138 -6.16 5.47 6.76
CA GLN A 138 -5.23 6.52 7.12
C GLN A 138 -4.21 5.96 8.10
N ILE A 139 -2.93 6.23 7.86
CA ILE A 139 -1.80 5.74 8.68
C ILE A 139 -1.03 6.86 9.38
N ARG A 140 -1.14 8.10 8.89
CA ARG A 140 -0.53 9.28 9.49
C ARG A 140 -1.53 10.43 9.54
N ASP A 141 -1.34 11.32 10.50
CA ASP A 141 -1.98 12.62 10.48
C ASP A 141 -1.50 13.43 9.26
N VAL A 142 -2.43 13.99 8.49
CA VAL A 142 -2.14 14.64 7.19
C VAL A 142 -1.37 15.95 7.32
N HIS A 143 -1.34 16.55 8.51
CA HIS A 143 -0.67 17.83 8.74
C HIS A 143 0.71 17.64 9.38
N THR A 144 0.80 16.77 10.37
CA THR A 144 2.02 16.53 11.15
C THR A 144 2.86 15.38 10.59
N LEU A 145 2.29 14.55 9.70
CA LEU A 145 2.90 13.33 9.16
C LEU A 145 3.36 12.33 10.24
N LYS A 146 2.85 12.44 11.46
CA LYS A 146 3.11 11.47 12.53
C LYS A 146 2.22 10.25 12.35
N PRO A 147 2.74 9.02 12.56
CA PRO A 147 1.92 7.82 12.59
C PRO A 147 0.76 7.95 13.59
N LEU A 148 -0.40 7.41 13.22
CA LEU A 148 -1.55 7.39 14.12
C LEU A 148 -1.31 6.40 15.28
N PRO A 149 -1.94 6.61 16.46
CA PRO A 149 -1.82 5.69 17.59
C PRO A 149 -2.19 4.25 17.19
N GLY A 150 -1.43 3.27 17.70
CA GLY A 150 -1.58 1.85 17.32
C GLY A 150 -0.86 1.47 16.02
N ILE A 151 -0.20 2.43 15.35
CA ILE A 151 0.63 2.17 14.16
C ILE A 151 2.08 2.56 14.46
N THR A 152 3.00 1.63 14.22
CA THR A 152 4.43 1.94 14.20
C THR A 152 4.94 1.83 12.78
N ILE A 153 5.61 2.88 12.29
CA ILE A 153 6.22 2.91 10.97
C ILE A 153 7.71 3.22 11.12
N GLY A 154 8.55 2.54 10.35
CA GLY A 154 9.97 2.84 10.27
C GLY A 154 10.49 2.72 8.85
N ASP A 155 11.74 3.16 8.68
CA ASP A 155 12.45 3.06 7.42
C ASP A 155 13.19 1.71 7.32
N ILE A 156 13.24 1.15 6.11
CA ILE A 156 14.05 -0.06 5.85
C ILE A 156 15.54 0.29 5.76
N GLY A 157 15.85 1.54 5.43
CA GLY A 157 17.21 2.05 5.33
C GLY A 157 17.80 1.94 3.92
N GLU A 158 19.13 1.81 3.88
CA GLU A 158 19.90 1.80 2.64
C GLU A 158 19.56 0.59 1.77
N LYS A 159 19.40 0.83 0.48
CA LYS A 159 19.06 -0.16 -0.55
C LYS A 159 20.13 -0.17 -1.63
N ALA A 160 20.15 -1.22 -2.44
CA ALA A 160 21.08 -1.31 -3.56
C ALA A 160 20.72 -0.31 -4.66
N GLY A 161 21.69 0.50 -5.09
CA GLY A 161 21.62 1.32 -6.29
C GLY A 161 20.55 2.43 -6.24
N GLU A 162 19.83 2.58 -7.36
CA GLU A 162 18.87 3.66 -7.62
C GLU A 162 17.61 3.60 -6.71
N TRP A 163 17.38 2.46 -6.03
CA TRP A 163 16.27 2.28 -5.09
C TRP A 163 16.37 3.17 -3.85
N ASN A 164 17.52 3.76 -3.55
CA ASN A 164 17.64 4.75 -2.47
C ASN A 164 16.80 6.01 -2.73
N GLY A 165 16.41 6.28 -3.97
CA GLY A 165 15.47 7.34 -4.30
C GLY A 165 14.03 7.08 -3.83
N ILE A 166 13.73 5.86 -3.36
CA ILE A 166 12.42 5.46 -2.84
C ILE A 166 12.56 5.16 -1.34
N GLU A 167 11.71 5.81 -0.56
CA GLU A 167 11.59 5.62 0.87
C GLU A 167 10.71 4.40 1.20
N ASN A 168 11.29 3.21 1.10
CA ASN A 168 10.62 1.97 1.50
C ASN A 168 10.56 1.83 3.02
N GLY A 169 9.35 1.70 3.55
CA GLY A 169 9.13 1.55 4.98
C GLY A 169 8.67 0.16 5.37
N TRP A 170 8.65 -0.05 6.67
CA TRP A 170 7.94 -1.14 7.32
C TRP A 170 6.89 -0.60 8.29
N MET A 171 5.86 -1.39 8.54
CA MET A 171 4.75 -1.00 9.41
C MET A 171 4.21 -2.19 10.18
N LYS A 172 3.90 -1.96 11.46
CA LYS A 172 3.17 -2.89 12.31
C LYS A 172 1.94 -2.22 12.93
N PHE A 173 0.92 -3.03 13.15
CA PHE A 173 -0.32 -2.65 13.82
C PHE A 173 -0.36 -3.28 15.21
N ASP A 174 -0.79 -2.49 16.19
CA ASP A 174 -1.12 -2.94 17.53
C ASP A 174 -2.61 -2.65 17.77
N ASN A 175 -3.43 -3.68 17.53
CA ASN A 175 -4.88 -3.65 17.73
C ASN A 175 -5.56 -2.37 17.20
N TYR A 176 -5.19 -1.98 15.98
CA TYR A 176 -5.59 -0.71 15.37
C TYR A 176 -7.01 -0.79 14.84
N LYS A 177 -7.91 0.00 15.45
CA LYS A 177 -9.34 0.01 15.11
C LYS A 177 -9.62 0.87 13.89
N ILE A 178 -10.35 0.30 12.93
CA ILE A 178 -10.74 0.99 11.70
C ILE A 178 -12.25 0.80 11.40
N PRO A 179 -12.91 1.81 10.80
CA PRO A 179 -14.32 1.70 10.40
C PRO A 179 -14.55 0.64 9.31
N LEU A 180 -15.79 0.16 9.17
CA LEU A 180 -16.14 -0.82 8.12
C LEU A 180 -15.98 -0.25 6.72
N GLU A 181 -16.08 1.07 6.60
CA GLU A 181 -15.98 1.80 5.36
C GLU A 181 -14.58 1.71 4.72
N THR A 182 -13.58 1.27 5.50
CA THR A 182 -12.20 1.08 5.02
C THR A 182 -12.04 -0.15 4.15
N LEU A 183 -12.95 -1.14 4.23
CA LEU A 183 -12.90 -2.34 3.40
C LEU A 183 -13.19 -2.00 1.93
N LEU A 184 -12.24 -2.34 1.05
CA LEU A 184 -12.41 -2.22 -0.40
C LEU A 184 -13.41 -3.27 -0.91
N ASN A 185 -14.69 -2.90 -0.89
CA ASN A 185 -15.80 -3.83 -0.85
C ASN A 185 -16.37 -4.27 -2.21
N ARG A 186 -15.55 -4.29 -3.28
CA ARG A 186 -16.07 -4.63 -4.61
C ARG A 186 -16.39 -6.12 -4.79
N THR A 187 -15.56 -6.98 -4.22
CA THR A 187 -15.67 -8.45 -4.31
C THR A 187 -16.34 -9.07 -3.09
N SER A 188 -16.38 -8.34 -1.99
CA SER A 188 -16.96 -8.79 -0.72
C SER A 188 -17.27 -7.59 0.17
N ASP A 189 -18.23 -7.72 1.07
CA ASP A 189 -18.56 -6.69 2.05
C ASP A 189 -18.91 -7.33 3.39
N VAL A 190 -18.91 -6.53 4.44
CA VAL A 190 -19.29 -6.94 5.80
C VAL A 190 -20.33 -5.97 6.33
N THR A 191 -21.46 -6.50 6.76
CA THR A 191 -22.50 -5.65 7.37
C THR A 191 -22.13 -5.27 8.79
N ALA A 192 -22.78 -4.23 9.33
CA ALA A 192 -22.63 -3.82 10.73
C ALA A 192 -22.95 -4.94 11.75
N ASN A 193 -23.70 -5.96 11.34
CA ASN A 193 -24.04 -7.12 12.17
C ASN A 193 -23.06 -8.30 11.98
N GLY A 194 -21.95 -8.11 11.26
CA GLY A 194 -20.95 -9.15 11.03
C GLY A 194 -21.34 -10.19 9.97
N LYS A 195 -22.30 -9.88 9.08
CA LYS A 195 -22.61 -10.78 7.96
C LYS A 195 -21.65 -10.54 6.81
N PHE A 196 -20.89 -11.58 6.45
CA PHE A 196 -20.07 -11.58 5.24
C PHE A 196 -20.93 -11.73 3.99
N ILE A 197 -20.68 -10.89 2.99
CA ILE A 197 -21.34 -10.90 1.69
C ILE A 197 -20.25 -11.04 0.65
N GLN A 198 -20.34 -12.04 -0.22
CA GLN A 198 -19.44 -12.20 -1.36
C GLN A 198 -20.19 -11.83 -2.63
N THR A 199 -19.57 -11.04 -3.51
CA THR A 199 -20.12 -10.73 -4.82
C THR A 199 -19.46 -11.62 -5.87
N ASN A 200 -20.21 -12.02 -6.90
CA ASN A 200 -19.72 -12.87 -8.00
C ASN A 200 -18.80 -12.14 -8.99
N MET A 201 -18.22 -11.00 -8.60
CA MET A 201 -17.34 -10.23 -9.47
C MET A 201 -15.89 -10.67 -9.29
N VAL A 202 -15.26 -11.10 -10.38
CA VAL A 202 -13.81 -11.28 -10.45
C VAL A 202 -13.19 -9.94 -10.81
N THR A 203 -12.52 -9.29 -9.86
CA THR A 203 -11.71 -8.11 -10.15
C THR A 203 -10.30 -8.52 -10.61
N ALA A 204 -9.74 -7.73 -11.53
CA ALA A 204 -8.40 -7.94 -12.04
C ALA A 204 -7.33 -7.54 -10.99
N LEU A 205 -7.09 -8.39 -9.99
CA LEU A 205 -5.96 -8.23 -9.06
C LEU A 205 -4.59 -8.37 -9.74
N ALA A 206 -4.56 -8.90 -10.98
CA ALA A 206 -3.33 -9.23 -11.70
C ALA A 206 -2.36 -8.04 -11.87
N MET A 207 -2.85 -6.82 -12.14
CA MET A 207 -1.99 -5.65 -12.35
C MET A 207 -1.32 -5.14 -11.06
N GLN A 208 -1.95 -5.35 -9.90
CA GLN A 208 -1.38 -4.91 -8.62
C GLN A 208 -0.31 -5.89 -8.16
N PHE A 209 -0.54 -7.19 -8.39
CA PHE A 209 0.44 -8.23 -8.11
C PHE A 209 1.69 -8.12 -8.98
N SER A 210 1.55 -7.79 -10.26
CA SER A 210 2.71 -7.60 -11.14
C SER A 210 3.61 -6.46 -10.67
N ALA A 211 3.04 -5.35 -10.19
CA ALA A 211 3.82 -4.23 -9.63
C ALA A 211 4.60 -4.64 -8.37
N VAL A 212 3.98 -5.37 -7.44
CA VAL A 212 4.66 -5.85 -6.21
C VAL A 212 5.78 -6.83 -6.55
N ILE A 213 5.54 -7.78 -7.46
CA ILE A 213 6.56 -8.74 -7.91
C ILE A 213 7.72 -7.99 -8.59
N ALA A 214 7.42 -7.04 -9.47
CA ALA A 214 8.43 -6.24 -10.15
C ALA A 214 9.28 -5.42 -9.18
N ILE A 215 8.66 -4.73 -8.21
CA ILE A 215 9.40 -3.95 -7.19
C ILE A 215 10.35 -4.86 -6.39
N ARG A 216 9.86 -6.01 -5.92
CA ARG A 216 10.70 -6.94 -5.15
C ARG A 216 11.82 -7.52 -5.99
N TYR A 217 11.50 -7.96 -7.21
CA TYR A 217 12.48 -8.52 -8.13
C TYR A 217 13.57 -7.51 -8.46
N SER A 218 13.20 -6.26 -8.71
CA SER A 218 14.14 -5.20 -9.05
C SER A 218 14.95 -4.71 -7.84
N ALA A 219 14.43 -4.82 -6.61
CA ALA A 219 15.18 -4.50 -5.39
C ALA A 219 16.34 -5.48 -5.12
N VAL A 220 16.24 -6.73 -5.59
CA VAL A 220 17.31 -7.73 -5.48
C VAL A 220 18.12 -7.91 -6.78
N ARG A 221 17.58 -7.49 -7.93
CA ARG A 221 18.25 -7.60 -9.23
C ARG A 221 19.15 -6.39 -9.48
N THR A 222 20.45 -6.63 -9.47
CA THR A 222 21.44 -5.70 -10.02
C THR A 222 21.66 -5.98 -11.51
N HIS A 223 21.52 -4.97 -12.37
CA HIS A 223 22.00 -4.99 -13.77
C HIS A 223 22.83 -3.73 -14.01
N PHE A 224 23.92 -3.87 -14.78
CA PHE A 224 24.87 -2.78 -15.11
C PHE A 224 25.58 -2.12 -13.91
N THR A 225 26.33 -2.89 -13.12
CA THR A 225 27.34 -2.31 -12.21
C THR A 225 28.69 -2.19 -12.93
N LYS A 226 29.41 -1.07 -12.75
CA LYS A 226 30.82 -0.94 -13.20
C LYS A 226 31.75 -1.92 -12.48
N ASP A 227 31.36 -2.42 -11.31
CA ASP A 227 32.13 -3.40 -10.53
C ASP A 227 31.52 -4.79 -10.68
N LYS A 228 32.28 -5.71 -11.31
CA LYS A 228 31.87 -7.08 -11.64
C LYS A 228 31.87 -8.05 -10.45
N ARG A 229 32.15 -7.57 -9.23
CA ARG A 229 32.45 -8.43 -8.07
C ARG A 229 31.29 -8.71 -7.09
N LYS A 230 30.07 -8.26 -7.37
CA LYS A 230 28.91 -8.48 -6.50
C LYS A 230 27.71 -9.15 -7.19
N CYS A 231 27.97 -10.10 -8.10
CA CYS A 231 26.91 -10.94 -8.65
C CYS A 231 26.93 -12.31 -7.97
N PHE A 232 26.29 -12.40 -6.81
CA PHE A 232 25.75 -13.63 -6.25
C PHE A 232 24.35 -13.24 -5.75
N ILE A 233 23.28 -13.82 -6.29
CA ILE A 233 22.59 -14.96 -5.67
C ILE A 233 21.77 -15.70 -6.74
N THR A 234 21.88 -17.03 -6.70
CA THR A 234 21.07 -18.03 -7.40
C THR A 234 19.65 -18.07 -6.79
N VAL A 235 18.63 -18.18 -7.64
CA VAL A 235 17.22 -18.43 -7.26
C VAL A 235 17.07 -19.78 -6.57
#